data_AF-A0A7V4YQR8-F1
#
_entry.id   AF-A0A7V4YQR8-F1
#
_cell.length_a   1.000
_cell.length_b   1.000
_cell.length_c   1.000
_cell.angle_alpha   90.00
_cell.angle_beta   90.00
_cell.angle_gamma   90.00
#
_symmetry.space_group_name_H-M   'P 1'
#
loop_
_entity.id
_entity.type
_entity.pdbx_description
1 polymer ?
#
loop_
_entity_poly.entity_id
_entity_poly.type
_entity_poly.pdbx_seq_one_letter_code
_entity_poly.pdbx_strand_id
1 'polypeptide(L)'
;MQMVNRNLKSIMMGLLLVSISFNGWAEETITLKELVQEALKENPQIKAARGSWEASKRIPTRVSTLPDPTFMFGIRNVGSRYSVGSAEMSMLEFSFTQRIPFPK
;
A
#
# COMPACT_ATOMS: atom_id res chain seq x y z
N MET A 1 8.48 53.44 53.50
CA MET A 1 8.09 53.62 52.08
C MET A 1 8.53 52.50 51.13
N GLN A 2 9.69 51.85 51.33
CA GLN A 2 10.22 50.80 50.42
C GLN A 2 9.40 49.50 50.35
N MET A 3 8.67 49.14 51.42
CA MET A 3 7.93 47.88 51.49
C MET A 3 6.65 47.87 50.63
N VAL A 4 6.01 49.04 50.44
CA VAL A 4 4.78 49.19 49.63
C VAL A 4 5.08 49.05 48.13
N ASN A 5 6.20 49.61 47.66
CA ASN A 5 6.60 49.55 46.25
C ASN A 5 7.01 48.14 45.79
N ARG A 6 7.50 47.30 46.71
CA ARG A 6 7.86 45.90 46.38
C ARG A 6 6.61 45.07 46.08
N ASN A 7 5.56 45.22 46.89
CA ASN A 7 4.29 44.51 46.71
C ASN A 7 3.53 45.01 45.47
N LEU A 8 3.60 46.31 45.18
CA LEU A 8 2.98 46.92 43.99
C LEU A 8 3.62 46.40 42.68
N LYS A 9 4.96 46.25 42.64
CA LYS A 9 5.66 45.66 41.49
C LYS A 9 5.30 44.20 41.25
N SER A 10 5.13 43.42 42.32
CA SER A 10 4.69 42.01 42.22
C SER A 10 3.26 41.89 41.67
N ILE A 11 2.36 42.80 42.05
CA ILE A 11 0.99 42.85 41.53
C ILE A 11 0.98 43.25 40.05
N MET A 12 1.78 44.25 39.66
CA MET A 12 1.89 44.65 38.25
C MET A 12 2.53 43.57 37.38
N MET A 13 3.54 42.84 37.88
CA MET A 13 4.13 41.70 37.17
C MET A 13 3.11 40.57 36.98
N GLY A 14 2.30 40.29 38.01
CA GLY A 14 1.20 39.32 37.91
C GLY A 14 0.17 39.71 36.86
N LEU A 15 -0.24 40.98 36.82
CA LEU A 15 -1.15 41.52 35.80
C LEU A 15 -0.56 41.44 34.39
N LEU A 16 0.75 41.69 34.24
CA LEU A 16 1.43 41.64 32.94
C LEU A 16 1.57 40.20 32.43
N LEU A 17 1.79 39.23 33.33
CA LEU A 17 1.79 37.79 33.00
C LEU A 17 0.39 37.28 32.59
N VAL A 18 -0.67 37.81 33.20
CA VAL A 18 -2.06 37.45 32.84
C VAL A 18 -2.43 37.98 31.46
N SER A 19 -2.02 39.21 31.10
CA SER A 19 -2.32 39.80 29.79
C SER A 19 -1.66 39.09 28.60
N ILE A 20 -0.50 38.44 28.79
CA ILE A 20 0.15 37.66 27.74
C ILE A 20 -0.66 36.39 27.41
N SER A 21 -1.37 35.83 28.38
CA SER A 21 -2.12 34.57 28.24
C SER A 21 -3.44 34.72 27.49
N PHE A 22 -3.93 35.94 27.24
CA PHE A 22 -5.22 36.20 26.59
C PHE A 22 -5.18 36.20 25.05
N ASN A 23 -4.01 36.19 24.41
CA ASN A 23 -3.90 36.26 22.94
C ASN A 23 -4.14 34.90 22.23
N GLY A 24 -4.45 33.82 22.96
CA GLY A 24 -4.55 32.46 22.42
C GLY A 24 -5.94 32.02 21.95
N TRP A 25 -6.96 32.88 22.05
CA TRP A 25 -8.34 32.53 21.71
C TRP A 25 -8.75 33.19 20.39
N ALA A 26 -7.95 32.98 19.35
CA ALA A 26 -8.40 33.22 17.99
C ALA A 26 -9.23 31.99 17.58
N GLU A 27 -10.55 32.15 17.52
CA GLU A 27 -11.46 31.16 16.97
C GLU A 27 -11.12 30.98 15.49
N GLU A 28 -10.31 29.98 15.17
CA GLU A 28 -9.96 29.64 13.79
C GLU A 28 -11.22 29.05 13.14
N THR A 29 -12.00 29.91 12.47
CA THR A 29 -13.28 29.53 11.88
C THR A 29 -13.04 28.61 10.70
N ILE A 30 -13.04 27.30 10.97
CA ILE A 30 -13.01 26.27 9.94
C ILE A 30 -14.28 26.40 9.08
N THR A 31 -14.07 26.57 7.78
CA THR A 31 -15.15 26.63 6.80
C THR A 31 -15.57 25.24 6.36
N LEU A 32 -16.84 25.09 5.97
CA LEU A 32 -17.32 23.84 5.36
C LEU A 32 -16.50 23.46 4.13
N LYS A 33 -16.03 24.45 3.37
CA LYS A 33 -15.19 24.24 2.19
C LYS A 33 -13.88 23.55 2.55
N GLU A 34 -13.23 23.98 3.63
CA GLU A 34 -11.98 23.38 4.11
C GLU A 34 -12.20 21.93 4.57
N LEU A 35 -13.28 21.66 5.32
CA LEU A 35 -13.63 20.29 5.72
C LEU A 35 -13.91 19.38 4.52
N VAL A 36 -14.58 19.90 3.48
CA VAL A 36 -14.82 19.15 2.25
C VAL A 36 -13.52 18.87 1.50
N GLN A 37 -12.62 19.86 1.40
CA GLN A 37 -11.31 19.64 0.77
C GLN A 37 -10.47 18.61 1.54
N GLU A 38 -10.45 18.71 2.86
CA GLU A 38 -9.73 17.75 3.70
C GLU A 38 -10.33 16.35 3.60
N ALA A 39 -11.66 16.22 3.60
CA ALA A 39 -12.33 14.95 3.35
C ALA A 39 -12.00 14.40 1.95
N LEU A 40 -12.03 15.20 0.88
CA LEU A 40 -11.68 14.71 -0.45
C LEU A 40 -10.22 14.22 -0.53
N LYS A 41 -9.32 14.81 0.26
CA LYS A 41 -7.90 14.47 0.30
C LYS A 41 -7.62 13.23 1.16
N GLU A 42 -8.17 13.17 2.36
CA GLU A 42 -7.79 12.18 3.37
C GLU A 42 -8.87 11.14 3.72
N ASN A 43 -10.10 11.24 3.18
CA ASN A 43 -11.19 10.32 3.52
C ASN A 43 -10.84 8.85 3.16
N PRO A 44 -10.82 7.95 4.16
CA PRO A 44 -10.52 6.53 3.96
C PRO A 44 -11.47 5.82 2.98
N GLN A 45 -12.74 6.22 2.93
CA GLN A 45 -13.74 5.61 2.03
C GLN A 45 -13.41 5.90 0.57
N ILE A 46 -12.95 7.11 0.25
CA ILE A 46 -12.53 7.48 -1.11
C ILE A 46 -11.30 6.68 -1.52
N LYS A 47 -10.32 6.54 -0.60
CA LYS A 47 -9.12 5.72 -0.82
C LYS A 47 -9.47 4.25 -1.05
N ALA A 48 -10.39 3.70 -0.26
CA ALA A 48 -10.88 2.32 -0.42
C ALA A 48 -11.63 2.11 -1.75
N ALA A 49 -12.48 3.06 -2.15
CA ALA A 49 -13.16 3.01 -3.43
C ALA A 49 -12.17 3.06 -4.61
N ARG A 50 -11.15 3.92 -4.54
CA ARG A 50 -10.07 3.97 -5.53
C ARG A 50 -9.30 2.65 -5.60
N GLY A 51 -8.93 2.08 -4.45
CA GLY A 51 -8.27 0.77 -4.38
C GLY A 51 -9.10 -0.35 -5.00
N SER A 52 -10.42 -0.35 -4.74
CA SER A 52 -11.35 -1.33 -5.32
C SER A 52 -11.46 -1.20 -6.84
N TRP A 53 -11.47 0.04 -7.35
CA TRP A 53 -11.45 0.31 -8.78
C TRP A 53 -10.14 -0.10 -9.45
N GLU A 54 -8.99 0.21 -8.84
CA GLU A 54 -7.69 -0.24 -9.33
C GLU A 54 -7.57 -1.77 -9.31
N ALA A 55 -8.05 -2.41 -8.25
CA ALA A 55 -8.10 -3.87 -8.17
C ALA A 55 -8.97 -4.43 -9.30
N SER A 56 -10.15 -3.84 -9.55
CA SER A 56 -11.05 -4.27 -10.62
C SER A 56 -10.42 -4.17 -12.01
N LYS A 57 -9.55 -3.18 -12.25
CA LYS A 57 -8.77 -3.08 -13.50
C LYS A 57 -7.69 -4.14 -13.62
N ARG A 58 -7.13 -4.60 -12.50
CA ARG A 58 -6.09 -5.64 -12.45
C ARG A 58 -6.68 -7.05 -12.46
N ILE A 59 -7.96 -7.22 -12.18
CA ILE A 59 -8.65 -8.49 -12.38
C ILE A 59 -8.56 -8.79 -13.87
N PRO A 60 -7.84 -9.86 -14.28
CA PRO A 60 -7.80 -10.24 -15.67
C PRO A 60 -9.24 -10.51 -16.11
N THR A 61 -9.74 -9.75 -17.07
CA THR A 61 -10.93 -10.15 -17.82
C THR A 61 -10.69 -11.59 -18.24
N ARG A 62 -11.56 -12.52 -17.84
CA ARG A 62 -11.52 -13.93 -18.26
C ARG A 62 -11.83 -14.04 -19.74
N VAL A 63 -11.05 -13.37 -20.60
CA VAL A 63 -10.83 -13.82 -21.95
C VAL A 63 -10.10 -15.13 -21.80
N SER A 64 -10.59 -16.16 -22.47
CA SER A 64 -10.01 -17.50 -22.50
C SER A 64 -8.60 -17.43 -23.08
N THR A 65 -7.63 -16.95 -22.31
CA THR A 65 -6.23 -17.04 -22.69
C THR A 65 -5.86 -18.51 -22.62
N LEU A 66 -5.09 -18.94 -23.62
CA LEU A 66 -4.56 -20.28 -23.62
C LEU A 66 -3.78 -20.48 -22.32
N PRO A 67 -3.96 -21.61 -21.59
CA PRO A 67 -3.15 -21.90 -20.41
C PRO A 67 -1.66 -21.76 -20.73
N ASP A 68 -0.81 -21.49 -19.76
CA ASP A 68 0.62 -21.33 -20.08
C ASP A 68 1.24 -22.65 -20.59
N PRO A 69 2.15 -22.58 -21.59
CA PRO A 69 2.85 -23.76 -22.06
C PRO A 69 3.85 -24.27 -21.02
N THR A 70 4.05 -25.58 -20.98
CA THR A 70 5.03 -26.24 -20.11
C THR A 70 6.17 -26.81 -20.95
N PHE A 71 7.41 -26.50 -20.56
CA PHE A 71 8.61 -27.15 -21.06
C PHE A 71 9.12 -28.14 -20.03
N MET A 72 9.45 -29.37 -20.45
CA MET A 72 10.09 -30.35 -19.56
C MET A 72 11.41 -30.82 -20.17
N PHE A 73 12.39 -31.01 -19.30
CA PHE A 73 13.67 -31.61 -19.61
C PHE A 73 13.88 -32.81 -18.68
N GLY A 74 14.29 -33.95 -19.23
CA GLY A 74 14.44 -35.17 -18.47
C GLY A 74 15.50 -36.09 -19.05
N ILE A 75 15.89 -37.10 -18.26
CA ILE A 75 16.73 -38.20 -18.73
C ILE A 75 15.94 -39.49 -18.47
N ARG A 76 15.64 -40.22 -19.53
CA ARG A 76 15.01 -41.54 -19.46
C ARG A 76 16.10 -42.61 -19.57
N ASN A 77 16.15 -43.50 -18.58
CA ASN A 77 17.09 -44.61 -18.52
C ASN A 77 16.36 -45.92 -18.28
N VAL A 78 16.85 -47.01 -18.86
CA VAL A 78 16.38 -48.37 -18.59
C VAL A 78 17.38 -49.05 -17.64
N GLY A 79 16.95 -49.32 -16.40
CA GLY A 79 17.77 -49.93 -15.33
C GLY A 79 18.01 -49.01 -14.13
N SER A 80 18.74 -49.50 -13.12
CA SER A 80 18.96 -48.80 -11.83
C SER A 80 20.13 -47.80 -11.84
N ARG A 81 20.86 -47.67 -12.96
CA ARG A 81 22.01 -46.76 -13.07
C ARG A 81 21.69 -45.63 -14.04
N TYR A 82 21.94 -44.39 -13.61
CA TYR A 82 21.87 -43.23 -14.46
C TYR A 82 23.04 -43.25 -15.46
N SER A 83 22.72 -43.37 -16.74
CA SER A 83 23.63 -43.12 -17.86
C SER A 83 23.04 -41.99 -18.68
N VAL A 84 23.86 -41.25 -19.42
CA VAL A 84 23.39 -40.30 -20.44
C VAL A 84 24.17 -40.61 -21.69
N GLY A 85 23.51 -41.15 -22.72
CA GLY A 85 24.14 -41.47 -24.00
C GLY A 85 25.17 -42.62 -23.98
N SER A 86 25.33 -43.35 -22.87
CA SER A 86 26.25 -44.50 -22.78
C SER A 86 25.54 -45.86 -22.75
N ALA A 87 24.23 -45.89 -22.45
CA ALA A 87 23.39 -47.08 -22.56
C ALA A 87 22.44 -46.93 -23.75
N GLU A 88 22.19 -48.02 -24.47
CA GLU A 88 21.42 -48.07 -25.73
C GLU A 88 19.98 -47.51 -25.60
N MET A 89 19.42 -47.51 -24.38
CA MET A 89 18.10 -46.96 -24.06
C MET A 89 18.15 -45.79 -23.07
N SER A 90 19.30 -45.10 -22.99
CA SER A 90 19.45 -43.84 -22.25
C SER A 90 19.22 -42.65 -23.18
N MET A 91 18.20 -41.85 -22.89
CA MET A 91 17.81 -40.72 -23.74
C MET A 91 17.62 -39.46 -22.91
N LEU A 92 18.07 -38.35 -23.46
CA LEU A 92 17.74 -37.03 -22.97
C LEU A 92 16.45 -36.56 -23.66
N GLU A 93 15.47 -36.11 -22.88
CA GLU A 93 14.13 -35.75 -23.33
C GLU A 93 13.92 -34.25 -23.19
N PHE A 94 13.39 -33.64 -24.25
CA PHE A 94 12.80 -32.31 -24.23
C PHE A 94 11.33 -32.43 -24.64
N SER A 95 10.43 -31.84 -23.88
CA SER A 95 9.00 -31.80 -24.25
C SER A 95 8.41 -30.41 -24.11
N PHE A 96 7.42 -30.13 -24.96
CA PHE A 96 6.60 -28.93 -24.96
C PHE A 96 5.13 -29.35 -24.89
N THR A 97 4.39 -28.85 -23.91
CA THR A 97 2.99 -29.22 -23.68
C THR A 97 2.13 -27.97 -23.54
N GLN A 98 1.01 -27.94 -24.26
CA GLN A 98 0.04 -26.85 -24.23
C GLN A 98 -1.39 -27.42 -24.24
N ARG A 99 -2.22 -27.04 -23.28
CA ARG A 99 -3.64 -27.39 -23.28
C ARG A 99 -4.39 -26.48 -24.25
N ILE A 100 -5.12 -27.06 -25.21
CA ILE A 100 -6.03 -26.34 -26.12
C ILE A 100 -7.48 -26.53 -25.63
N PRO A 101 -8.15 -25.49 -25.09
CA PRO A 101 -9.55 -25.59 -24.70
C PRO A 101 -10.45 -25.62 -25.94
N PHE A 102 -11.49 -26.47 -25.92
CA PHE A 102 -12.48 -26.51 -26.99
C PHE A 102 -13.34 -25.23 -26.99
N PRO A 103 -13.71 -24.71 -28.18
CA PRO A 103 -14.67 -23.62 -28.27
C PRO A 103 -16.03 -24.07 -27.70
N LYS A 104 -16.70 -23.17 -26.98
CA LYS A 104 -18.09 -23.34 -26.55
C LYS A 104 -19.03 -22.67 -27.54
#